data_AF-A0AAJ3FUA6-F1
#
_entry.id   AF-A0AAJ3FUA6-F1
#
_cell.length_a   1.000
_cell.length_b   1.000
_cell.length_c   1.000
_cell.angle_alpha   90.00
_cell.angle_beta   90.00
_cell.angle_gamma   90.00
#
_symmetry.space_group_name_H-M   'P 1'
#
loop_
_entity.id
_entity.type
_entity.pdbx_description
1 polymer ?
#
loop_
_entity_poly.entity_id
_entity_poly.type
_entity_poly.pdbx_seq_one_letter_code
_entity_poly.pdbx_strand_id
1 'polypeptide(L)'
;MTKSSTPNPVDHLRFHRPHAHLAPTFGNDRFALRAEAFARFFGTPMFLGAQTLIVLIWISLNLVGVFHFDAYPFILLNLAFSLQSAYAAPLILLAQTRQAARDKAQAEADALHREALAIANSERQAQAAQNTAQLLELLEQNTRLTEMTKVLTERIDNLTTEMHKKVVHNPSMQ
;
A
#
# COMPACT_ATOMS: atom_id res chain seq x y z
N MET A 1 -29.70 23.09 15.98
CA MET A 1 -29.75 21.98 14.99
C MET A 1 -28.35 21.77 14.44
N THR A 2 -27.55 20.94 15.11
CA THR A 2 -26.17 20.61 14.73
C THR A 2 -26.22 19.48 13.70
N LYS A 3 -25.92 19.79 12.44
CA LYS A 3 -25.80 18.78 11.38
C LYS A 3 -24.50 18.02 11.65
N SER A 4 -24.60 16.84 12.27
CA SER A 4 -23.49 15.90 12.41
C SER A 4 -23.06 15.44 11.02
N SER A 5 -22.04 16.09 10.47
CA SER A 5 -21.36 15.64 9.26
C SER A 5 -20.59 14.37 9.60
N THR A 6 -21.25 13.22 9.46
CA THR A 6 -20.57 11.92 9.38
C THR A 6 -19.46 12.03 8.33
N PRO A 7 -18.18 11.76 8.68
CA PRO A 7 -17.14 11.75 7.68
C PRO A 7 -17.51 10.71 6.64
N ASN A 8 -17.45 11.08 5.36
CA ASN A 8 -17.66 10.15 4.26
C ASN A 8 -16.72 8.94 4.46
N PRO A 9 -17.17 7.69 4.30
CA PRO A 9 -16.32 6.52 4.46
C PRO A 9 -15.06 6.69 3.63
N VAL A 10 -13.88 6.54 4.26
CA VAL A 10 -12.60 6.68 3.55
C VAL A 10 -12.52 5.56 2.52
N ASP A 11 -12.58 5.91 1.25
CA ASP A 11 -12.54 4.94 0.16
C ASP A 11 -11.09 4.52 -0.11
N HIS A 12 -10.66 3.47 0.59
CA HIS A 12 -9.33 2.88 0.47
C HIS A 12 -9.03 2.34 -0.94
N LEU A 13 -10.05 2.09 -1.76
CA LEU A 13 -9.92 1.56 -3.11
C LEU A 13 -10.12 2.63 -4.19
N ARG A 14 -10.20 3.92 -3.85
CA ARG A 14 -10.49 4.97 -4.85
C ARG A 14 -9.50 5.01 -6.02
N PHE A 15 -8.24 4.66 -5.77
CA PHE A 15 -7.20 4.64 -6.80
C PHE A 15 -7.23 3.36 -7.64
N HIS A 16 -7.79 2.26 -7.11
CA HIS A 16 -7.99 1.02 -7.85
C HIS A 16 -9.31 1.01 -8.64
N ARG A 17 -10.30 1.84 -8.25
CA ARG A 17 -11.64 1.87 -8.88
C ARG A 17 -11.61 2.19 -10.39
N PRO A 18 -10.80 3.15 -10.88
CA PRO A 18 -10.64 3.37 -12.32
C PRO A 18 -10.13 2.12 -13.06
N HIS A 19 -9.29 1.32 -12.41
CA HIS A 19 -8.71 0.09 -12.96
C HIS A 19 -9.51 -1.18 -12.61
N ALA A 20 -10.65 -1.06 -11.93
CA ALA A 20 -11.46 -2.22 -11.53
C ALA A 20 -11.97 -3.05 -12.73
N HIS A 21 -12.12 -2.41 -13.89
CA HIS A 21 -12.47 -3.08 -15.15
C HIS A 21 -11.38 -4.05 -15.66
N LEU A 22 -10.13 -3.88 -15.19
CA LEU A 22 -9.00 -4.77 -15.50
C LEU A 22 -8.87 -5.93 -14.49
N ALA A 23 -9.59 -5.88 -13.37
CA ALA A 23 -9.51 -6.88 -12.30
C ALA A 23 -9.91 -8.31 -12.72
N PRO A 24 -10.94 -8.56 -13.54
CA PRO A 24 -11.26 -9.94 -13.90
C PRO A 24 -10.19 -10.50 -14.86
N THR A 25 -9.50 -11.57 -14.43
CA THR A 25 -8.41 -12.22 -15.19
C THR A 25 -8.86 -12.64 -16.59
N PHE A 26 -10.15 -12.96 -16.73
CA PHE A 26 -10.78 -13.48 -17.93
C PHE A 26 -12.26 -13.05 -18.03
N GLY A 27 -12.58 -11.79 -17.72
CA GLY A 27 -13.98 -11.33 -17.70
C GLY A 27 -14.82 -12.06 -16.63
N ASN A 28 -16.14 -11.87 -16.64
CA ASN A 28 -17.06 -12.51 -15.70
C ASN A 28 -17.81 -13.70 -16.33
N ASP A 29 -17.27 -14.23 -17.42
CA ASP A 29 -17.92 -15.20 -18.29
C ASP A 29 -17.50 -16.64 -18.00
N ARG A 30 -18.17 -17.60 -18.65
CA ARG A 30 -17.82 -19.04 -18.65
C ARG A 30 -16.36 -19.30 -19.06
N PHE A 31 -15.75 -18.38 -19.80
CA PHE A 31 -14.32 -18.43 -20.13
C PHE A 31 -13.43 -18.19 -18.92
N ALA A 32 -13.85 -17.37 -17.96
CA ALA A 32 -13.09 -17.11 -16.75
C ALA A 32 -12.94 -18.35 -15.88
N LEU A 33 -14.05 -19.04 -15.64
CA LEU A 33 -14.07 -20.27 -14.86
C LEU A 33 -13.20 -21.35 -15.48
N ARG A 34 -13.23 -21.47 -16.82
CA ARG A 34 -12.37 -22.42 -17.54
C ARG A 34 -10.91 -22.02 -17.45
N ALA A 35 -10.60 -20.75 -17.66
CA ALA A 35 -9.23 -20.26 -17.61
C ALA A 35 -8.63 -20.35 -16.19
N GLU A 36 -9.43 -20.14 -15.14
CA GLU A 36 -9.04 -20.39 -13.75
C GLU A 36 -8.76 -21.87 -13.49
N ALA A 37 -9.62 -22.77 -13.98
CA ALA A 37 -9.39 -24.21 -13.90
C ALA A 37 -8.10 -24.63 -14.64
N PHE A 38 -7.86 -24.09 -15.84
CA PHE A 38 -6.61 -24.30 -16.58
C PHE A 38 -5.40 -23.76 -15.80
N ALA A 39 -5.46 -22.54 -15.27
CA ALA A 39 -4.36 -21.96 -14.50
C ALA A 39 -4.01 -22.80 -13.26
N ARG A 40 -5.01 -23.28 -12.53
CA ARG A 40 -4.82 -24.19 -11.39
C ARG A 40 -4.22 -25.54 -11.80
N PHE A 41 -4.64 -26.07 -12.94
CA PHE A 41 -4.14 -27.33 -13.47
C PHE A 41 -2.66 -27.25 -13.89
N PHE A 42 -2.29 -26.24 -14.69
CA PHE A 42 -0.91 -26.02 -15.13
C PHE A 42 0.04 -25.59 -14.00
N GLY A 43 -0.46 -24.99 -12.92
CA GLY A 43 0.34 -24.58 -11.77
C GLY A 43 0.71 -25.71 -10.80
N THR A 44 0.21 -26.94 -11.02
CA THR A 44 0.45 -28.08 -10.13
C THR A 44 1.53 -29.01 -10.71
N PRO A 45 2.50 -29.50 -9.90
CA PRO A 45 3.55 -30.43 -10.39
C PRO A 45 2.99 -31.75 -10.96
N MET A 46 1.73 -32.06 -10.64
CA MET A 46 1.00 -33.21 -11.17
C MET A 46 0.83 -33.18 -12.69
N PHE A 47 0.73 -31.98 -13.31
CA PHE A 47 0.62 -31.85 -14.77
C PHE A 47 1.86 -32.39 -15.48
N LEU A 48 3.05 -32.03 -15.01
CA LEU A 48 4.32 -32.51 -15.58
C LEU A 48 4.44 -34.04 -15.44
N GLY A 49 4.04 -34.58 -14.27
CA GLY A 49 4.02 -36.02 -14.04
C GLY A 49 3.08 -36.77 -14.99
N ALA A 50 1.85 -36.30 -15.15
CA ALA A 50 0.87 -36.88 -16.07
C ALA A 50 1.34 -36.81 -17.53
N GLN A 51 1.87 -35.66 -17.98
CA GLN A 51 2.42 -35.50 -19.33
C GLN A 51 3.56 -36.50 -19.59
N THR A 52 4.47 -36.66 -18.63
CA THR A 52 5.61 -37.58 -18.74
C THR A 52 5.14 -39.03 -18.83
N LEU A 53 4.16 -39.41 -18.01
CA LEU A 53 3.58 -40.75 -18.04
C LEU A 53 2.92 -41.07 -19.39
N ILE A 54 2.17 -40.13 -19.95
CA ILE A 54 1.53 -40.30 -21.27
C ILE A 54 2.58 -40.55 -22.36
N VAL A 55 3.67 -39.77 -22.36
CA VAL A 55 4.78 -39.93 -23.31
C VAL A 55 5.46 -41.30 -23.16
N LEU A 56 5.74 -41.72 -21.92
CA LEU A 56 6.33 -43.03 -21.65
C LEU A 56 5.43 -44.17 -22.14
N ILE A 57 4.13 -44.11 -21.85
CA ILE A 57 3.15 -45.11 -22.32
C ILE A 57 3.12 -45.15 -23.86
N TRP A 58 3.14 -44.00 -24.52
CA TRP A 58 3.15 -43.92 -25.99
C TRP A 58 4.38 -44.59 -26.60
N ILE A 59 5.56 -44.30 -26.05
CA ILE A 59 6.83 -44.90 -26.48
C ILE A 59 6.80 -46.41 -26.23
N SER A 60 6.38 -46.86 -25.05
CA SER A 60 6.30 -48.28 -24.71
C SER A 60 5.34 -49.07 -25.62
N LEU A 61 4.14 -48.53 -25.92
CA LEU A 61 3.17 -49.18 -26.80
C LEU A 61 3.68 -49.32 -28.24
N ASN A 62 4.36 -48.30 -28.77
CA ASN A 62 4.95 -48.36 -30.11
C ASN A 62 6.16 -49.30 -30.15
N LEU A 63 6.97 -49.37 -29.08
CA LEU A 63 8.15 -50.23 -29.01
C LEU A 63 7.78 -51.73 -28.93
N VAL A 64 6.69 -52.07 -28.26
CA VAL A 64 6.19 -53.47 -28.15
C VAL A 64 5.55 -53.95 -29.48
N GLY A 65 5.45 -53.09 -30.50
CA GLY A 65 4.98 -53.46 -31.83
C GLY A 65 3.48 -53.73 -31.92
N VAL A 66 2.71 -53.35 -30.89
CA VAL A 66 1.25 -53.53 -30.84
C VAL A 66 0.57 -52.70 -31.94
N PHE A 67 1.12 -51.51 -32.21
CA PHE A 67 0.72 -50.65 -33.33
C PHE A 67 1.99 -50.08 -33.96
N HIS A 68 2.28 -50.41 -35.22
CA HIS A 68 3.43 -49.84 -35.97
C HIS A 68 3.14 -48.40 -36.47
N PHE A 69 2.35 -47.64 -35.73
CA PHE A 69 1.83 -46.35 -36.16
C PHE A 69 2.90 -45.23 -36.08
N ASP A 70 3.91 -45.38 -35.21
CA ASP A 70 5.03 -44.43 -35.06
C ASP A 70 6.36 -45.17 -34.74
N ALA A 71 6.94 -45.82 -35.75
CA ALA A 71 8.23 -46.50 -35.62
C ALA A 71 9.38 -45.50 -35.40
N TYR A 72 10.47 -45.95 -34.76
CA TYR A 72 11.67 -45.13 -34.54
C TYR A 72 12.10 -44.45 -35.85
N PRO A 73 12.18 -43.11 -35.93
CA PRO A 73 12.45 -42.12 -34.87
C PRO A 73 11.23 -41.29 -34.36
N PHE A 74 10.04 -41.87 -34.21
CA PHE A 74 8.84 -41.24 -33.62
C PHE A 74 8.46 -39.89 -34.26
N ILE A 75 8.25 -39.88 -35.58
CA ILE A 75 7.98 -38.65 -36.34
C ILE A 75 6.68 -37.98 -35.92
N LEU A 76 5.65 -38.76 -35.57
CA LEU A 76 4.34 -38.21 -35.18
C LEU A 76 4.40 -37.57 -33.80
N LEU A 77 5.07 -38.20 -32.85
CA LEU A 77 5.30 -37.63 -31.52
C LEU A 77 6.08 -36.32 -31.62
N ASN A 78 7.16 -36.30 -32.41
CA ASN A 78 7.95 -35.09 -32.62
C ASN A 78 7.14 -33.97 -33.29
N LEU A 79 6.29 -34.31 -34.25
CA LEU A 79 5.41 -33.35 -34.90
C LEU A 79 4.37 -32.78 -33.92
N ALA A 80 3.78 -33.62 -33.07
CA ALA A 80 2.83 -33.21 -32.05
C ALA A 80 3.47 -32.25 -31.03
N PHE A 81 4.68 -32.55 -30.54
CA PHE A 81 5.42 -31.65 -29.63
C PHE A 81 5.81 -30.32 -30.29
N SER A 82 6.20 -30.37 -31.55
CA SER A 82 6.53 -29.17 -32.33
C SER A 82 5.30 -28.27 -32.46
N LEU A 83 4.14 -28.85 -32.78
CA LEU A 83 2.88 -28.12 -32.87
C LEU A 83 2.41 -27.60 -31.49
N GLN A 84 2.55 -28.42 -30.44
CA GLN A 84 2.23 -28.01 -29.07
C GLN A 84 3.01 -26.76 -28.68
N SER A 85 4.31 -26.73 -28.96
CA SER A 85 5.16 -25.57 -28.68
C SER A 85 4.79 -24.36 -29.53
N ALA A 86 4.52 -24.57 -30.82
CA ALA A 86 4.15 -23.51 -31.75
C ALA A 86 2.84 -22.82 -31.38
N TYR A 87 1.86 -23.54 -30.84
CA TYR A 87 0.59 -22.96 -30.37
C TYR A 87 0.68 -22.41 -28.93
N ALA A 88 1.51 -23.00 -28.07
CA ALA A 88 1.73 -22.51 -26.72
C ALA A 88 2.37 -21.12 -26.72
N ALA A 89 3.39 -20.86 -27.56
CA ALA A 89 4.09 -19.59 -27.60
C ALA A 89 3.17 -18.35 -27.78
N PRO A 90 2.28 -18.26 -28.79
CA PRO A 90 1.38 -17.12 -28.95
C PRO A 90 0.31 -17.03 -27.86
N LEU A 91 -0.16 -18.16 -27.33
CA LEU A 91 -1.09 -18.16 -26.20
C LEU A 91 -0.44 -17.61 -24.93
N ILE A 92 0.81 -18.01 -24.66
CA ILE A 92 1.61 -17.50 -23.54
C ILE A 92 1.83 -16.00 -23.73
N LEU A 93 2.18 -15.55 -24.94
CA LEU A 93 2.36 -14.13 -25.24
C LEU A 93 1.07 -13.32 -25.01
N LEU A 94 -0.09 -13.86 -25.40
CA LEU A 94 -1.38 -13.21 -25.15
C LEU A 94 -1.72 -13.16 -23.65
N ALA A 95 -1.41 -14.23 -22.91
CA ALA A 95 -1.56 -14.24 -21.46
C ALA A 95 -0.64 -13.21 -20.79
N GLN A 96 0.62 -13.12 -21.23
CA GLN A 96 1.62 -12.18 -20.72
C GLN A 96 1.26 -10.73 -21.02
N THR A 97 0.82 -10.40 -22.23
CA THR A 97 0.39 -9.02 -22.58
C THR A 97 -0.80 -8.56 -21.74
N ARG A 98 -1.76 -9.46 -21.47
CA ARG A 98 -2.89 -9.18 -20.56
C ARG A 98 -2.44 -9.04 -19.11
N GLN A 99 -1.49 -9.86 -18.67
CA GLN A 99 -0.92 -9.75 -17.32
C GLN A 99 -0.17 -8.42 -17.15
N ALA A 100 0.70 -8.06 -18.10
CA ALA A 100 1.46 -6.82 -18.08
C ALA A 100 0.57 -5.56 -18.05
N ALA A 101 -0.55 -5.56 -18.77
CA ALA A 101 -1.51 -4.46 -18.73
C ALA A 101 -2.12 -4.26 -17.34
N ARG A 102 -2.38 -5.36 -16.60
CA ARG A 102 -2.86 -5.30 -15.22
C ARG A 102 -1.80 -4.84 -14.26
N ASP A 103 -0.61 -5.43 -14.35
CA ASP A 103 0.51 -5.10 -13.48
C ASP A 103 0.83 -3.60 -13.61
N LYS A 104 0.79 -3.05 -14.83
CA LYS A 104 0.92 -1.61 -15.09
C LYS A 104 -0.18 -0.79 -14.40
N ALA A 105 -1.44 -1.19 -14.57
CA ALA A 105 -2.57 -0.48 -13.95
C ALA A 105 -2.54 -0.52 -12.41
N GLN A 106 -2.11 -1.64 -11.82
CA GLN A 106 -1.91 -1.75 -10.38
C GLN A 106 -0.76 -0.85 -9.91
N ALA A 107 0.37 -0.84 -10.63
CA ALA A 107 1.50 0.02 -10.32
C ALA A 107 1.16 1.52 -10.40
N GLU A 108 0.34 1.93 -11.38
CA GLU A 108 -0.17 3.30 -11.50
C GLU A 108 -1.06 3.69 -10.30
N ALA A 109 -2.02 2.83 -9.93
CA ALA A 109 -2.86 3.05 -8.76
C ALA A 109 -2.05 3.19 -7.46
N ASP A 110 -1.05 2.33 -7.28
CA ASP A 110 -0.15 2.34 -6.12
C ASP A 110 0.74 3.59 -6.11
N ALA A 111 1.17 4.09 -7.27
CA ALA A 111 1.93 5.33 -7.39
C ALA A 111 1.07 6.53 -6.95
N LEU A 112 -0.16 6.65 -7.47
CA LEU A 112 -1.09 7.70 -7.09
C LEU A 112 -1.45 7.66 -5.60
N HIS A 113 -1.61 6.45 -5.05
CA HIS A 113 -1.86 6.28 -3.62
C HIS A 113 -0.68 6.78 -2.78
N ARG A 114 0.55 6.43 -3.16
CA ARG A 114 1.77 6.89 -2.47
C ARG A 114 1.93 8.40 -2.54
N GLU A 115 1.67 9.03 -3.68
CA GLU A 115 1.70 10.49 -3.82
C GLU A 115 0.68 11.18 -2.91
N ALA A 116 -0.56 10.68 -2.87
CA ALA A 116 -1.59 11.23 -2.00
C ALA A 116 -1.23 11.11 -0.51
N LEU A 117 -0.61 9.99 -0.10
CA LEU A 117 -0.10 9.82 1.26
C LEU A 117 1.05 10.79 1.57
N ALA A 118 1.95 11.01 0.61
CA ALA A 118 3.09 11.94 0.77
C ALA A 118 2.61 13.38 0.99
N ILE A 119 1.62 13.84 0.21
CA ILE A 119 1.01 15.16 0.36
C ILE A 119 0.36 15.30 1.74
N ALA A 120 -0.48 14.32 2.14
CA ALA A 120 -1.14 14.35 3.44
C ALA A 120 -0.14 14.34 4.61
N ASN A 121 0.97 13.60 4.49
CA ASN A 121 2.04 13.61 5.49
C ASN A 121 2.77 14.95 5.56
N SER A 122 3.04 15.58 4.41
CA SER A 122 3.65 16.91 4.35
C SER A 122 2.75 17.96 5.02
N GLU A 123 1.44 17.93 4.76
CA GLU A 123 0.46 18.81 5.41
C GLU A 123 0.43 18.61 6.92
N ARG A 124 0.43 17.36 7.39
CA ARG A 124 0.48 17.07 8.84
C ARG A 124 1.77 17.55 9.48
N GLN A 125 2.91 17.44 8.79
CA GLN A 125 4.18 17.96 9.29
C GLN A 125 4.15 19.49 9.39
N ALA A 126 3.59 20.18 8.39
CA ALA A 126 3.42 21.63 8.43
C ALA A 126 2.50 22.07 9.57
N GLN A 127 1.37 21.38 9.79
CA GLN A 127 0.48 21.63 10.92
C GLN A 127 1.17 21.37 12.27
N ALA A 128 1.92 20.27 12.39
CA ALA A 128 2.68 19.97 13.60
C ALA A 128 3.74 21.05 13.90
N ALA A 129 4.42 21.56 12.87
CA ALA A 129 5.37 22.66 13.00
C ALA A 129 4.68 23.96 13.49
N GLN A 130 3.51 24.30 12.93
CA GLN A 130 2.71 25.45 13.39
C GLN A 130 2.27 25.31 14.85
N ASN A 131 1.75 24.14 15.23
CA ASN A 131 1.35 23.86 16.61
C ASN A 131 2.54 23.96 17.56
N THR A 132 3.71 23.46 17.14
CA THR A 132 4.95 23.55 17.93
C THR A 132 5.38 25.01 18.12
N ALA A 133 5.27 25.85 17.09
CA ALA A 133 5.58 27.27 17.19
C ALA A 133 4.64 28.00 18.17
N GLN A 134 3.33 27.71 18.14
CA GLN A 134 2.37 28.27 19.10
C GLN A 134 2.68 27.84 20.55
N LEU A 135 3.08 26.58 20.77
CA LEU A 135 3.49 26.12 22.09
C LEU A 135 4.71 26.89 22.61
N LEU A 136 5.71 27.14 21.76
CA LEU A 136 6.88 27.93 22.14
C LEU A 136 6.50 29.37 22.51
N GLU A 137 5.58 30.00 21.78
CA GLU A 137 5.07 31.33 22.10
C GLU A 137 4.36 31.37 23.47
N LEU A 138 3.52 30.38 23.75
CA LEU A 138 2.84 30.26 25.05
C LEU A 138 3.85 30.04 26.20
N LEU A 139 4.92 29.28 25.97
CA LEU A 139 5.99 29.08 26.96
C LEU A 139 6.76 30.39 27.21
N GLU A 140 7.03 31.18 26.16
CA GLU A 140 7.65 32.50 26.32
C GLU A 140 6.76 33.44 27.14
N GLN A 141 5.45 33.47 26.86
CA GLN A 141 4.49 34.28 27.62
C GLN A 141 4.45 33.87 29.10
N ASN A 142 4.41 32.56 29.41
CA ASN A 142 4.45 32.07 30.78
C ASN A 142 5.75 32.47 31.49
N THR A 143 6.88 32.42 30.77
CA THR A 143 8.18 32.85 31.29
C THR A 143 8.16 34.35 31.65
N ARG A 144 7.63 35.18 30.74
CA ARG A 144 7.49 36.63 30.95
C ARG A 144 6.56 36.96 32.11
N LEU A 145 5.42 36.27 32.22
CA LEU A 145 4.51 36.43 33.36
C LEU A 145 5.23 36.09 34.67
N THR A 146 5.99 34.99 34.70
CA THR A 146 6.78 34.60 35.88
C THR A 146 7.80 35.68 36.25
N GLU A 147 8.50 36.24 35.26
CA GLU A 147 9.46 37.33 35.49
C GLU A 147 8.78 38.59 36.03
N MET A 148 7.64 39.00 35.45
CA MET A 148 6.85 40.12 35.94
C MET A 148 6.37 39.90 37.38
N THR A 149 5.93 38.69 37.73
CA THR A 149 5.52 38.37 39.10
C THR A 149 6.70 38.51 40.07
N LYS A 150 7.89 38.02 39.70
CA LYS A 150 9.11 38.17 40.50
C LYS A 150 9.45 39.64 40.74
N VAL A 151 9.45 40.46 39.69
CA VAL A 151 9.73 41.90 39.79
C VAL A 151 8.71 42.61 40.68
N LEU A 152 7.42 42.26 40.56
CA LEU A 152 6.37 42.83 41.39
C LEU A 152 6.57 42.47 42.87
N THR A 153 6.91 41.22 43.17
CA THR A 153 7.22 40.77 44.53
C THR A 153 8.43 41.53 45.11
N GLU A 154 9.53 41.63 44.37
CA GLU A 154 10.71 42.40 44.81
C GLU A 154 10.36 43.88 45.10
N ARG A 155 9.47 44.47 44.31
CA ARG A 155 9.03 45.85 44.49
C ARG A 155 8.14 46.02 45.72
N ILE A 156 7.23 45.07 45.98
CA ILE A 156 6.40 45.04 47.18
C ILE A 156 7.27 44.88 48.44
N ASP A 157 8.27 44.00 48.42
CA ASP A 157 9.19 43.82 49.55
C ASP A 157 9.98 45.09 49.86
N ASN A 158 10.50 45.76 48.83
CA ASN A 158 11.19 47.04 48.99
C ASN A 158 10.26 48.14 49.53
N LEU A 159 9.05 48.27 48.99
CA LEU A 159 8.04 49.21 49.48
C LEU A 159 7.63 48.94 50.94
N THR A 160 7.47 47.66 51.30
CA THR A 160 7.13 47.24 52.66
C THR A 160 8.27 47.57 53.62
N THR A 161 9.51 47.33 53.19
CA THR A 161 10.71 47.67 53.97
C THR A 161 10.85 49.18 54.15
N GLU A 162 10.63 49.97 53.09
CA GLU A 162 10.62 51.44 53.18
C GLU A 162 9.51 51.96 54.10
N MET A 163 8.28 51.44 53.97
CA MET A 163 7.18 51.78 54.87
C MET A 163 7.51 51.43 56.32
N HIS A 164 8.01 50.21 56.58
CA HIS A 164 8.41 49.78 57.92
C HIS A 164 9.50 50.70 58.49
N LYS A 165 10.51 51.05 57.69
CA LYS A 165 11.56 51.99 58.08
C LYS A 165 10.98 53.38 58.39
N LYS A 166 10.08 53.91 57.56
CA LYS A 166 9.46 55.23 57.76
C LYS A 166 8.56 55.28 59.00
N VAL A 167 7.83 54.19 59.29
CA VAL A 167 6.97 54.05 60.47
C VAL A 167 7.81 53.92 61.74
N VAL A 168 8.91 53.15 61.71
CA VAL A 168 9.81 52.97 62.86
C VAL A 168 10.65 54.23 63.13
N HIS A 169 10.98 55.02 62.10
CA HIS A 169 11.79 56.24 62.23
C HIS A 169 10.99 57.54 62.38
N ASN A 170 9.66 57.48 62.58
CA ASN A 170 8.84 58.65 62.91
C ASN A 170 8.45 58.67 64.41
N PRO A 171 9.33 59.14 65.32
CA PRO A 171 8.95 59.43 66.70
C PRO A 171 8.34 60.83 66.77
N SER A 172 7.04 60.98 66.54
CA SER A 172 6.19 62.03 67.15
C SER A 172 4.77 62.04 66.55
N MET A 173 3.88 61.30 67.21
CA MET A 173 2.53 61.78 67.51
C MET A 173 2.36 61.66 69.04
N GLN A 174 3.18 62.42 69.75
CA GLN A 174 2.93 63.08 71.03
C GLN A 174 3.87 64.27 71.12
#